data_AF-A0A8S2UN18-F1
#
_entry.id   AF-A0A8S2UN18-F1
#
_cell.length_a   1.000
_cell.length_b   1.000
_cell.length_c   1.000
_cell.angle_alpha   90.00
_cell.angle_beta   90.00
_cell.angle_gamma   90.00
#
_symmetry.space_group_name_H-M   'P 1'
#
loop_
_entity.id
_entity.type
_entity.pdbx_description
1 polymer ?
#
loop_
_entity_poly.entity_id
_entity_poly.type
_entity_poly.pdbx_seq_one_letter_code
_entity_poly.pdbx_strand_id
1 'polypeptide(L)'
;DEANLNKLENITARDFGRVGELIVTKDDTLLMRGKGDPAALEERINSIKDELDEAKSEYDKEKLQERLAKLSNGIAVLKVGGSSEVEMNEKKDRITDA
;
A
#
# COMPACT_ATOMS: atom_id res chain seq x y z
N ASP A 1 -10.61 -23.80 -5.70
CA ASP A 1 -9.60 -23.45 -6.70
C ASP A 1 -10.15 -23.27 -8.11
N GLU A 2 -11.20 -22.47 -8.27
CA GLU A 2 -11.70 -22.02 -9.57
C GLU A 2 -12.04 -20.53 -9.45
N ALA A 3 -11.02 -19.68 -9.46
CA ALA A 3 -11.20 -18.24 -9.58
C ALA A 3 -10.20 -17.72 -10.62
N ASN A 4 -10.68 -17.57 -11.85
CA ASN A 4 -10.08 -16.79 -12.93
C ASN A 4 -8.65 -17.16 -13.36
N LEU A 5 -8.48 -18.33 -13.99
CA LEU A 5 -7.34 -18.54 -14.91
C LEU A 5 -7.67 -17.97 -16.29
N ASN A 6 -7.71 -16.65 -16.42
CA ASN A 6 -7.30 -16.08 -17.70
C ASN A 6 -5.85 -16.50 -17.88
N LYS A 7 -5.60 -17.44 -18.81
CA LYS A 7 -4.23 -17.86 -19.12
C LYS A 7 -3.40 -16.60 -19.38
N LEU A 8 -2.13 -16.60 -18.95
CA LEU A 8 -1.25 -15.43 -19.07
C LEU A 8 -1.17 -14.90 -20.51
N GLU A 9 -1.35 -15.79 -21.50
CA GLU A 9 -1.42 -15.46 -22.93
C GLU A 9 -2.62 -14.57 -23.34
N ASN A 10 -3.68 -14.52 -22.53
CA ASN A 10 -4.92 -13.78 -22.81
C ASN A 10 -5.08 -12.50 -21.96
N ILE A 11 -4.05 -12.10 -21.22
CA ILE A 11 -4.11 -10.90 -20.37
C ILE A 11 -4.21 -9.65 -21.24
N THR A 12 -5.13 -8.77 -20.86
CA THR A 12 -5.33 -7.46 -21.48
C THR A 12 -4.90 -6.34 -20.54
N ALA A 13 -4.76 -5.12 -21.07
CA ALA A 13 -4.44 -3.94 -20.28
C ALA A 13 -5.45 -3.63 -19.14
N ARG A 14 -6.66 -4.23 -19.19
CA ARG A 14 -7.71 -4.04 -18.19
C ARG A 14 -7.51 -4.89 -16.93
N ASP A 15 -6.74 -5.96 -17.05
CA ASP A 15 -6.48 -6.88 -15.93
C ASP A 15 -5.40 -6.34 -14.98
N PHE A 16 -4.63 -5.33 -15.41
CA PHE A 16 -3.62 -4.68 -14.58
C PHE A 16 -4.19 -3.58 -13.69
N GLY A 17 -3.67 -3.50 -12.46
CA GLY A 17 -3.90 -2.37 -11.56
C GLY A 17 -3.20 -1.08 -12.01
N ARG A 18 -3.64 0.06 -11.48
CA ARG A 18 -3.07 1.38 -11.78
C ARG A 18 -2.67 2.10 -10.49
N VAL A 19 -1.49 2.72 -10.53
CA VAL A 19 -0.91 3.50 -9.44
C VAL A 19 -0.37 4.83 -9.99
N GLY A 20 -0.41 5.89 -9.20
CA GLY A 20 0.09 7.21 -9.63
C GLY A 20 1.61 7.32 -9.55
N GLU A 21 2.22 6.72 -8.53
CA GLU A 21 3.67 6.78 -8.30
C GLU A 21 4.14 5.49 -7.62
N LEU A 22 5.25 4.93 -8.09
CA LEU A 22 5.88 3.71 -7.59
C LEU A 22 7.31 4.04 -7.18
N ILE A 23 7.68 3.70 -5.94
CA ILE A 23 9.06 3.78 -5.46
C ILE A 23 9.49 2.38 -5.06
N VAL A 24 10.63 1.93 -5.59
CA VAL A 24 11.24 0.64 -5.25
C VAL A 24 12.60 0.93 -4.64
N THR A 25 12.79 0.50 -3.39
CA THR A 25 14.08 0.53 -2.70
C THR A 25 14.63 -0.89 -2.63
N LYS A 26 15.79 -1.07 -1.96
CA LYS A 26 16.36 -2.40 -1.75
C LYS A 26 15.43 -3.31 -0.92
N ASP A 27 14.75 -2.72 0.05
CA ASP A 27 14.02 -3.44 1.08
C ASP A 27 12.49 -3.27 0.96
N ASP A 28 12.02 -2.19 0.30
CA ASP A 28 10.59 -1.83 0.25
C ASP A 28 10.09 -1.48 -1.15
N THR A 29 8.77 -1.63 -1.34
CA THR A 29 8.05 -1.16 -2.52
C THR A 29 6.84 -0.35 -2.08
N LEU A 30 6.80 0.92 -2.48
CA LEU A 30 5.74 1.86 -2.14
C LEU A 30 4.89 2.15 -3.36
N LEU A 31 3.59 1.88 -3.24
CA LEU A 31 2.58 2.12 -4.27
C LEU A 31 1.69 3.29 -3.83
N MET A 32 1.88 4.46 -4.42
CA MET A 32 1.20 5.70 -4.01
C MET A 32 0.13 6.14 -5.01
N ARG A 33 -0.98 6.67 -4.48
CA ARG A 33 -2.12 7.16 -5.29
C ARG A 33 -2.69 6.05 -6.19
N GLY A 34 -3.04 4.91 -5.59
CA GLY A 34 -3.73 3.82 -6.29
C GLY A 34 -5.06 4.29 -6.89
N LYS A 35 -5.43 3.75 -8.05
CA LYS A 35 -6.70 4.03 -8.74
C LYS A 35 -7.67 2.84 -8.68
N GLY A 36 -7.62 2.08 -7.59
CA GLY A 36 -8.58 1.01 -7.32
C GLY A 36 -9.95 1.56 -6.95
N ASP A 37 -10.97 0.71 -7.01
CA ASP A 37 -12.31 1.05 -6.55
C ASP A 37 -12.30 1.21 -5.01
N PRO A 38 -12.68 2.39 -4.46
CA PRO A 38 -12.78 2.59 -3.02
C PRO A 38 -13.73 1.61 -2.33
N ALA A 39 -14.84 1.24 -2.98
CA ALA A 39 -15.82 0.32 -2.39
C ALA A 39 -15.23 -1.09 -2.22
N ALA A 40 -14.51 -1.59 -3.23
CA ALA A 40 -13.82 -2.87 -3.15
C ALA A 40 -12.71 -2.87 -2.07
N LEU A 41 -12.06 -1.72 -1.84
CA LEU A 41 -11.07 -1.57 -0.76
C LEU A 41 -11.73 -1.66 0.62
N GLU A 42 -12.86 -0.95 0.82
CA GLU A 42 -13.61 -0.98 2.08
C GLU A 42 -14.16 -2.38 2.38
N GLU A 43 -14.71 -3.05 1.36
CA GLU A 43 -15.16 -4.45 1.47
C GLU A 43 -14.00 -5.35 1.93
N ARG A 44 -12.81 -5.17 1.34
CA ARG A 44 -11.65 -5.97 1.73
C ARG A 44 -11.16 -5.66 3.15
N ILE A 45 -11.21 -4.40 3.57
CA ILE A 45 -10.89 -4.00 4.95
C ILE A 45 -11.84 -4.67 5.93
N ASN A 46 -13.14 -4.68 5.64
CA ASN A 46 -14.14 -5.32 6.50
C ASN A 46 -13.95 -6.83 6.56
N SER A 47 -13.75 -7.49 5.42
CA SER A 47 -13.42 -8.92 5.37
C SER A 47 -12.20 -9.28 6.22
N ILE A 48 -11.15 -8.45 6.26
CA ILE A 48 -9.97 -8.70 7.09
C ILE A 48 -10.27 -8.48 8.59
N LYS A 49 -11.16 -7.55 8.94
CA LYS A 49 -11.61 -7.37 10.33
C LYS A 49 -12.40 -8.58 10.82
N ASP A 50 -13.29 -9.10 9.99
CA ASP A 50 -14.05 -10.31 10.31
C ASP A 50 -13.09 -11.52 10.47
N GLU A 51 -12.14 -11.69 9.54
CA GLU A 51 -11.07 -12.71 9.65
C GLU A 51 -10.24 -12.54 10.95
N LEU A 52 -10.00 -11.31 11.40
CA LEU A 52 -9.27 -11.02 12.64
C LEU A 52 -10.04 -11.45 13.89
N ASP A 53 -11.35 -11.21 13.92
CA ASP A 53 -12.22 -11.55 15.06
C ASP A 53 -12.35 -13.07 15.23
N GLU A 54 -12.30 -13.82 14.12
CA GLU A 54 -12.33 -15.28 14.12
C GLU A 54 -10.96 -15.93 14.40
N ALA A 55 -9.87 -15.18 14.25
CA ALA A 55 -8.51 -15.69 14.41
C ALA A 55 -8.22 -16.08 15.86
N LYS A 56 -7.82 -17.35 16.05
CA LYS A 56 -7.50 -17.91 17.38
C LYS A 56 -6.00 -17.90 17.69
N SER A 57 -5.17 -17.84 16.66
CA SER A 57 -3.71 -17.79 16.78
C SER A 57 -3.25 -16.35 16.87
N GLU A 58 -2.37 -16.04 17.82
CA GLU A 58 -1.74 -14.72 17.93
C GLU A 58 -0.91 -14.38 16.68
N TYR A 59 -0.29 -15.37 16.05
CA TYR A 59 0.44 -15.19 14.80
C TYR A 59 -0.48 -14.71 13.66
N ASP A 60 -1.67 -15.30 13.54
CA ASP A 60 -2.63 -14.92 12.49
C ASP A 60 -3.19 -13.51 12.75
N LYS A 61 -3.48 -13.19 14.02
CA LYS A 61 -3.90 -11.84 14.43
C LYS A 61 -2.86 -10.79 14.08
N GLU A 62 -1.59 -11.03 14.39
CA GLU A 62 -0.49 -10.11 14.07
C GLU A 62 -0.41 -9.86 12.57
N LYS A 63 -0.45 -10.92 11.75
CA LYS A 63 -0.36 -10.79 10.30
C LYS A 63 -1.57 -10.12 9.66
N LEU A 64 -2.77 -10.39 10.17
CA LEU A 64 -3.98 -9.72 9.72
C LEU A 64 -3.99 -8.24 10.14
N GLN A 65 -3.50 -7.90 11.34
CA GLN A 65 -3.32 -6.51 11.76
C GLN A 65 -2.31 -5.76 10.90
N GLU A 66 -1.15 -6.35 10.59
CA GLU A 66 -0.17 -5.76 9.66
C GLU A 66 -0.81 -5.44 8.31
N ARG A 67 -1.60 -6.38 7.78
CA ARG A 67 -2.29 -6.20 6.49
C ARG A 67 -3.38 -5.13 6.55
N LEU A 68 -4.20 -5.15 7.61
CA LEU A 68 -5.24 -4.16 7.85
C LEU A 68 -4.64 -2.75 7.93
N ALA A 69 -3.53 -2.59 8.65
CA ALA A 69 -2.83 -1.32 8.78
C ALA A 69 -2.34 -0.81 7.43
N LYS A 70 -1.75 -1.68 6.59
CA LYS A 70 -1.29 -1.30 5.25
C LYS A 70 -2.43 -0.85 4.32
N LEU A 71 -3.61 -1.44 4.44
CA LEU A 71 -4.78 -1.06 3.62
C LEU A 71 -5.48 0.20 4.15
N SER A 72 -5.53 0.37 5.47
CA SER A 72 -6.30 1.45 6.11
C SER A 72 -5.51 2.75 6.23
N ASN A 73 -4.20 2.69 6.50
CA ASN A 73 -3.42 3.87 6.90
C ASN A 73 -2.81 4.65 5.73
N GLY A 74 -2.96 4.17 4.49
CA GLY A 74 -2.49 4.86 3.28
C GLY A 74 -1.01 5.26 3.34
N ILE A 75 -0.62 6.20 2.48
CA ILE A 75 0.75 6.75 2.47
C ILE A 75 0.64 8.28 2.50
N ALA A 76 1.18 8.89 3.55
CA ALA A 76 1.31 10.34 3.66
C ALA A 76 2.56 10.81 2.91
N VAL A 77 2.44 11.88 2.11
CA VAL A 77 3.54 12.48 1.37
C VAL A 77 3.82 13.86 1.92
N LEU A 78 4.97 14.04 2.55
CA LEU A 78 5.43 15.34 3.05
C LEU A 78 6.28 16.04 1.98
N LYS A 79 5.85 17.24 1.57
CA LYS A 79 6.60 18.08 0.62
C LYS A 79 7.38 19.12 1.38
N VAL A 80 8.70 18.98 1.40
CA VAL A 80 9.63 19.93 2.03
C VAL A 80 10.05 20.97 1.00
N GLY A 81 10.00 22.24 1.39
CA GLY A 81 10.36 23.38 0.55
C GLY A 81 11.57 24.15 1.10
N GLY A 82 12.28 24.86 0.21
CA GLY A 82 13.43 25.71 0.54
C GLY A 82 13.79 26.65 -0.61
N SER A 83 14.59 27.66 -0.31
CA SER A 83 14.98 28.71 -1.27
C SER A 83 16.13 28.26 -2.17
N SER A 84 16.90 27.26 -1.73
CA SER A 84 17.98 26.61 -2.50
C SER A 84 17.90 25.09 -2.36
N GLU A 85 18.54 24.37 -3.28
CA GLU A 85 18.62 22.91 -3.25
C GLU A 85 19.31 22.39 -1.99
N VAL A 86 20.35 23.10 -1.52
CA VAL A 86 21.07 22.77 -0.29
C VAL A 86 20.14 22.85 0.92
N GLU A 87 19.33 23.91 1.02
CA GLU A 87 18.38 24.09 2.12
C GLU A 87 17.26 23.03 2.10
N MET A 88 16.77 22.67 0.91
CA MET A 88 15.79 21.59 0.74
C MET A 88 16.33 20.25 1.24
N ASN A 89 17.57 19.91 0.84
CA ASN A 89 18.19 18.65 1.21
C ASN A 89 18.47 18.59 2.72
N GLU A 90 19.03 19.65 3.33
CA GLU A 90 19.25 19.67 4.78
C GLU A 90 17.96 19.52 5.59
N LYS A 91 16.87 20.20 5.16
CA LYS A 91 15.57 20.07 5.85
C LYS A 91 14.98 18.68 5.66
N LYS A 92 15.11 18.09 4.47
CA LYS A 92 14.63 16.74 4.18
C LYS A 92 15.36 15.70 5.03
N ASP A 93 16.69 15.80 5.13
CA ASP A 93 17.50 14.85 5.90
C ASP A 93 17.15 14.94 7.38
N ARG A 94 17.01 16.15 7.93
CA ARG A 94 16.56 16.36 9.32
C ARG A 94 15.19 15.75 9.62
N ILE A 95 14.27 15.77 8.66
CA ILE A 95 12.93 15.19 8.81
C ILE A 95 12.97 13.65 8.66
N THR A 96 13.90 13.12 7.89
CA THR A 96 14.03 11.67 7.67
C THR A 96 14.76 10.97 8.81
N ASP A 97 15.69 11.67 9.45
CA ASP A 97 16.48 11.15 10.59
C ASP A 97 15.76 11.30 11.95
N ALA A 98 14.68 12.08 12.03
CA ALA A 98 13.89 12.32 13.24
C ALA A 98 12.78 11.27 13.43
#